data_AF-A0A9Q8Q6F1-F1
#
_entry.id   AF-A0A9Q8Q6F1-F1
#
_cell.length_a   1.000
_cell.length_b   1.000
_cell.length_c   1.000
_cell.angle_alpha   90.00
_cell.angle_beta   90.00
_cell.angle_gamma   90.00
#
_symmetry.space_group_name_H-M   'P 1'
#
loop_
_entity.id
_entity.type
_entity.pdbx_description
1 polymer ?
#
loop_
_entity_poly.entity_id
_entity_poly.type
_entity_poly.pdbx_seq_one_letter_code
_entity_poly.pdbx_strand_id
1 'polypeptide(L)'
;MPATVIITRRSGAKAPSRTNRAIRALPIVALALLMARAVLMAETSGPLIERMHERSRFEFRDASAALTRRFYGVTLIDELFSPITAAFALLQFGVDSSAYWQSLVFLTDFAGIYAILLLESSRGMYRATVFRYPILLTFFAQIIPVGLLGPIYYFALSVLAPLNQLLDSPDIGRLDPAVVAAVLPTVFLAYYLPHFGSYWSTSLEDRHWWNWIWQLYGVWGSLLLLLLARSGLAGFLLPSTRSTDYLRISVGTFAAVGTLTHWYAALNADAPLLEALVPKYLLRNPQDGMVALRTIVQYDYVCSFGAVYCWLGYQYQDLKAAGRTRLSWARIGTVAVVSTAICGPGSALLLGWYTRERILRTGRTATKVD
;
A
#
# COMPACT_ATOMS: atom_id res chain seq x y z
N MET A 1 -14.28 47.74 -27.56
CA MET A 1 -14.86 46.38 -27.75
C MET A 1 -13.90 45.36 -27.16
N PRO A 2 -14.24 44.67 -26.07
CA PRO A 2 -13.38 43.61 -25.55
C PRO A 2 -13.64 42.30 -26.32
N ALA A 3 -12.59 41.73 -26.88
CA ALA A 3 -12.65 40.46 -27.59
C ALA A 3 -13.00 39.32 -26.62
N THR A 4 -14.19 38.75 -26.79
CA THR A 4 -14.64 37.55 -26.10
C THR A 4 -13.78 36.38 -26.58
N VAL A 5 -12.87 35.92 -25.73
CA VAL A 5 -12.16 34.65 -25.93
C VAL A 5 -13.18 33.52 -25.79
N ILE A 6 -13.64 32.99 -26.93
CA ILE A 6 -14.49 31.80 -26.98
C ILE A 6 -13.63 30.62 -26.53
N ILE A 7 -13.79 30.23 -25.26
CA ILE A 7 -13.28 28.96 -24.75
C ILE A 7 -14.11 27.88 -25.43
N THR A 8 -13.58 27.30 -26.52
CA THR A 8 -14.11 26.05 -27.07
C THR A 8 -13.97 24.95 -26.02
N ARG A 9 -15.05 24.72 -25.27
CA ARG A 9 -15.30 23.45 -24.58
C ARG A 9 -15.27 22.39 -25.69
N ARG A 10 -14.27 21.51 -25.69
CA ARG A 10 -14.38 20.22 -26.38
C ARG A 10 -15.46 19.42 -25.63
N SER A 11 -16.73 19.70 -25.92
CA SER A 11 -17.83 18.78 -25.65
C SER A 11 -17.76 17.69 -26.72
N GLY A 12 -17.47 16.45 -26.35
CA GLY A 12 -17.53 15.37 -27.34
C GLY A 12 -17.03 13.99 -26.94
N ALA A 13 -16.18 13.84 -25.92
CA ALA A 13 -15.86 12.50 -25.43
C ALA A 13 -16.97 12.06 -24.46
N LYS A 14 -17.91 11.23 -24.93
CA LYS A 14 -18.80 10.48 -24.02
C LYS A 14 -17.91 9.76 -23.01
N ALA A 15 -18.17 9.95 -21.72
CA ALA A 15 -17.50 9.20 -20.67
C ALA A 15 -17.62 7.69 -20.99
N PRO A 16 -16.53 6.92 -20.97
CA PRO A 16 -16.59 5.49 -21.29
C PRO A 16 -17.58 4.81 -20.34
N SER A 17 -18.43 3.93 -20.90
CA SER A 17 -19.40 3.18 -20.12
C SER A 17 -18.72 2.37 -19.02
N ARG A 18 -19.43 2.11 -17.91
CA ARG A 18 -18.90 1.28 -16.81
C ARG A 18 -18.41 -0.08 -17.31
N THR A 19 -19.11 -0.69 -18.26
CA THR A 19 -18.73 -1.96 -18.89
C THR A 19 -17.39 -1.86 -19.62
N ASN A 20 -17.18 -0.82 -20.45
CA ASN A 20 -15.91 -0.63 -21.15
C ASN A 20 -14.75 -0.43 -20.15
N ARG A 21 -15.00 0.32 -19.06
CA ARG A 21 -14.02 0.50 -18.00
C ARG A 21 -13.71 -0.81 -17.25
N ALA A 22 -14.73 -1.62 -16.96
CA ALA A 22 -14.57 -2.93 -16.35
C ALA A 22 -13.70 -3.85 -17.22
N ILE A 23 -14.00 -3.95 -18.51
CA ILE A 23 -13.22 -4.76 -19.46
C ILE A 23 -11.75 -4.29 -19.48
N ARG A 24 -11.52 -2.97 -19.55
CA ARG A 24 -10.16 -2.42 -19.52
C ARG A 24 -9.44 -2.70 -18.22
N ALA A 25 -10.13 -2.74 -17.09
CA ALA A 25 -9.53 -2.97 -15.77
C ALA A 25 -9.34 -4.46 -15.43
N LEU A 26 -9.75 -5.40 -16.28
CA LEU A 26 -9.55 -6.85 -16.08
C LEU A 26 -8.10 -7.27 -15.77
N PRO A 27 -7.04 -6.63 -16.32
CA PRO A 27 -5.67 -6.96 -15.92
C PRO A 27 -5.40 -6.79 -14.42
N ILE A 28 -6.13 -5.91 -13.72
CA ILE A 28 -6.03 -5.80 -12.25
C ILE A 28 -6.59 -7.08 -11.61
N VAL A 29 -7.74 -7.58 -12.07
CA VAL A 29 -8.35 -8.82 -11.55
C VAL A 29 -7.48 -10.04 -11.83
N ALA A 30 -6.75 -10.08 -12.94
CA ALA A 30 -5.80 -11.14 -13.23
C ALA A 30 -4.72 -11.31 -12.15
N LEU A 31 -4.32 -10.21 -11.48
CA LEU A 31 -3.39 -10.27 -10.35
C LEU A 31 -4.00 -10.94 -9.12
N ALA A 32 -5.30 -10.79 -8.88
CA ALA A 32 -6.00 -11.51 -7.82
C ALA A 32 -6.01 -13.02 -8.11
N LEU A 33 -6.20 -13.43 -9.36
CA LEU A 33 -6.12 -14.84 -9.75
C LEU A 33 -4.71 -15.41 -9.58
N LEU A 34 -3.68 -14.62 -9.91
CA LEU A 34 -2.30 -15.00 -9.66
C LEU A 34 -2.03 -15.18 -8.16
N MET A 35 -2.53 -14.26 -7.32
CA MET A 35 -2.40 -14.40 -5.87
C MET A 35 -3.19 -15.59 -5.32
N ALA A 36 -4.39 -15.86 -5.85
CA ALA A 36 -5.18 -17.03 -5.45
C ALA A 36 -4.41 -18.35 -5.70
N ARG A 37 -3.63 -18.43 -6.79
CA ARG A 37 -2.71 -19.56 -7.00
C ARG A 37 -1.62 -19.64 -5.94
N ALA A 38 -1.05 -18.51 -5.51
CA ALA A 38 -0.03 -18.48 -4.47
C ALA A 38 -0.59 -18.92 -3.10
N VAL A 39 -1.83 -18.55 -2.77
CA VAL A 39 -2.51 -18.97 -1.53
C VAL A 39 -2.57 -20.49 -1.38
N LEU A 40 -2.62 -21.26 -2.46
CA LEU A 40 -2.57 -22.74 -2.41
C LEU A 40 -1.25 -23.28 -1.82
N MET A 41 -0.19 -22.47 -1.77
CA MET A 41 1.06 -22.85 -1.10
C MET A 41 0.93 -22.83 0.44
N ALA A 42 -0.17 -22.28 0.98
CA ALA A 42 -0.43 -22.26 2.41
C ALA A 42 -0.59 -23.68 2.98
N GLU A 43 -0.99 -24.67 2.17
CA GLU A 43 -1.03 -26.09 2.57
C GLU A 43 0.36 -26.60 2.98
N THR A 44 1.43 -26.07 2.37
CA THR A 44 2.82 -26.45 2.68
C THR A 44 3.37 -25.68 3.88
N SER A 45 3.05 -24.39 4.02
CA SER A 45 3.54 -23.58 5.16
C SER A 45 2.71 -23.76 6.44
N GLY A 46 1.43 -24.12 6.32
CA GLY A 46 0.46 -24.23 7.41
C GLY A 46 0.95 -25.11 8.56
N PRO A 47 1.36 -26.36 8.31
CA PRO A 47 1.82 -27.26 9.38
C PRO A 47 3.03 -26.73 10.16
N LEU A 48 3.90 -25.92 9.53
CA LEU A 48 5.02 -25.28 10.21
C LEU A 48 4.53 -24.22 11.20
N ILE A 49 3.59 -23.37 10.76
CA ILE A 49 2.99 -22.29 11.56
C ILE A 49 2.15 -22.87 12.71
N GLU A 50 1.32 -23.87 12.41
CA GLU A 50 0.46 -24.56 13.38
C GLU A 50 1.28 -25.15 14.53
N ARG A 51 2.37 -25.86 14.23
CA ARG A 51 3.25 -26.43 15.27
C ARG A 51 3.80 -25.38 16.23
N MET A 52 4.23 -24.21 15.71
CA MET A 52 4.73 -23.13 16.56
C MET A 52 3.61 -22.49 17.39
N HIS A 53 2.45 -22.29 16.78
CA HIS A 53 1.27 -21.75 17.45
C HIS A 53 0.77 -22.69 18.57
N GLU A 54 0.69 -23.99 18.31
CA GLU A 54 0.29 -25.04 19.28
C GLU A 54 1.26 -25.18 20.46
N ARG A 55 2.55 -24.98 20.22
CA ARG A 55 3.57 -25.01 21.27
C ARG A 55 3.75 -23.68 22.00
N SER A 56 3.12 -22.61 21.50
CA SER A 56 3.37 -21.22 21.97
C SER A 56 4.86 -20.88 21.96
N ARG A 57 5.60 -21.44 20.99
CA ARG A 57 7.05 -21.32 20.92
C ARG A 57 7.50 -21.33 19.48
N PHE A 58 8.33 -20.35 19.16
CA PHE A 58 9.06 -20.31 17.93
C PHE A 58 10.26 -21.24 18.08
N GLU A 59 10.39 -22.22 17.19
CA GLU A 59 11.54 -23.12 17.11
C GLU A 59 11.87 -23.31 15.64
N PHE A 60 12.94 -22.67 15.17
CA PHE A 60 13.38 -22.81 13.79
C PHE A 60 14.91 -22.74 13.72
N ARG A 61 15.53 -23.83 13.24
CA ARG A 61 16.99 -24.03 13.29
C ARG A 61 17.49 -23.84 14.74
N ASP A 62 18.49 -22.98 14.95
CA ASP A 62 19.10 -22.72 16.25
C ASP A 62 18.43 -21.57 17.03
N ALA A 63 17.36 -20.98 16.48
CA ALA A 63 16.63 -19.89 17.13
C ALA A 63 15.37 -20.41 17.84
N SER A 64 15.17 -19.94 19.08
CA SER A 64 13.99 -20.24 19.90
C SER A 64 13.51 -18.99 20.61
N ALA A 65 12.19 -18.80 20.69
CA ALA A 65 11.57 -17.73 21.46
C ALA A 65 10.18 -18.11 21.95
N ALA A 66 9.74 -17.54 23.07
CA ALA A 66 8.35 -17.69 23.50
C ALA A 66 7.40 -16.90 22.57
N LEU A 67 6.27 -17.49 22.19
CA LEU A 67 5.24 -16.81 21.42
C LEU A 67 4.03 -16.48 22.29
N THR A 68 3.60 -15.23 22.22
CA THR A 68 2.41 -14.74 22.91
C THR A 68 1.16 -15.31 22.23
N ARG A 69 0.24 -15.90 23.00
CA ARG A 69 -1.04 -16.41 22.50
C ARG A 69 -2.20 -15.45 22.57
N ARG A 70 -2.16 -14.54 23.55
CA ARG A 70 -3.22 -13.58 23.84
C ARG A 70 -2.58 -12.24 24.11
N PHE A 71 -3.05 -11.22 23.43
CA PHE A 71 -2.46 -9.88 23.48
C PHE A 71 -3.52 -8.81 23.68
N TYR A 72 -4.62 -8.87 22.93
CA TYR A 72 -5.66 -7.84 22.96
C TYR A 72 -6.67 -8.04 24.09
N GLY A 73 -6.70 -9.23 24.70
CA GLY A 73 -7.66 -9.56 25.76
C GLY A 73 -9.07 -9.82 25.23
N VAL A 74 -9.23 -9.98 23.92
CA VAL A 74 -10.49 -10.29 23.25
C VAL A 74 -10.31 -11.62 22.53
N THR A 75 -10.95 -12.67 23.05
CA THR A 75 -10.77 -14.07 22.60
C THR A 75 -10.83 -14.21 21.08
N LEU A 76 -11.86 -13.66 20.44
CA LEU A 76 -12.03 -13.74 18.98
C LEU A 76 -10.86 -13.10 18.21
N ILE A 77 -10.35 -11.96 18.69
CA ILE A 77 -9.25 -11.25 18.01
C ILE A 77 -7.94 -11.98 18.29
N ASP A 78 -7.69 -12.42 19.52
CA ASP A 78 -6.49 -13.16 19.87
C ASP A 78 -6.39 -14.50 19.11
N GLU A 79 -7.48 -15.26 19.01
CA GLU A 79 -7.52 -16.51 18.25
C GLU A 79 -7.30 -16.29 16.75
N LEU A 80 -7.86 -15.22 16.19
CA LEU A 80 -7.69 -14.88 14.78
C LEU A 80 -6.24 -14.48 14.45
N PHE A 81 -5.61 -13.67 15.31
CA PHE A 81 -4.29 -13.09 15.01
C PHE A 81 -3.11 -13.90 15.53
N SER A 82 -3.30 -14.81 16.49
CA SER A 82 -2.19 -15.63 17.01
C SER A 82 -1.47 -16.50 15.96
N PRO A 83 -2.15 -17.22 15.04
CA PRO A 83 -1.44 -17.93 13.98
C PRO A 83 -0.77 -16.97 12.97
N ILE A 84 -1.37 -15.79 12.75
CA ILE A 84 -0.81 -14.77 11.85
C ILE A 84 0.49 -14.21 12.43
N THR A 85 0.52 -13.86 13.72
CA THR A 85 1.73 -13.35 14.37
C THR A 85 2.83 -14.40 14.45
N ALA A 86 2.48 -15.69 14.58
CA ALA A 86 3.43 -16.79 14.50
C ALA A 86 4.02 -16.93 13.08
N ALA A 87 3.21 -16.79 12.03
CA ALA A 87 3.71 -16.77 10.65
C ALA A 87 4.67 -15.60 10.41
N PHE A 88 4.36 -14.41 10.92
CA PHE A 88 5.24 -13.24 10.80
C PHE A 88 6.53 -13.38 11.61
N ALA A 89 6.58 -14.18 12.68
CA ALA A 89 7.83 -14.48 13.37
C ALA A 89 8.86 -15.17 12.46
N LEU A 90 8.42 -16.09 11.58
CA LEU A 90 9.27 -16.70 10.56
C LEU A 90 9.85 -15.68 9.56
N LEU A 91 9.12 -14.59 9.31
CA LEU A 91 9.55 -13.52 8.41
C LEU A 91 10.48 -12.53 9.14
N GLN A 92 10.18 -12.17 10.38
CA GLN A 92 10.79 -11.04 11.10
C GLN A 92 11.99 -11.42 11.97
N PHE A 93 12.15 -12.68 12.35
CA PHE A 93 13.22 -13.09 13.26
C PHE A 93 14.58 -13.28 12.60
N GLY A 94 14.66 -13.17 11.28
CA GLY A 94 15.93 -13.24 10.54
C GLY A 94 16.47 -14.66 10.37
N VAL A 95 15.65 -15.69 10.60
CA VAL A 95 16.06 -17.10 10.44
C VAL A 95 16.20 -17.53 8.97
N ASP A 96 15.51 -16.84 8.07
CA ASP A 96 15.69 -16.92 6.62
C ASP A 96 15.92 -15.51 6.08
N SER A 97 17.13 -15.27 5.58
CA SER A 97 17.58 -13.95 5.13
C SER A 97 16.70 -13.38 4.03
N SER A 98 16.36 -14.18 3.02
CA SER A 98 15.51 -13.70 1.93
C SER A 98 14.10 -13.34 2.41
N ALA A 99 13.49 -14.11 3.31
CA ALA A 99 12.19 -13.79 3.87
C ALA A 99 12.24 -12.51 4.73
N TYR A 100 13.30 -12.35 5.53
CA TYR A 100 13.50 -11.16 6.36
C TYR A 100 13.60 -9.88 5.53
N TRP A 101 14.50 -9.86 4.55
CA TRP A 101 14.71 -8.68 3.72
C TRP A 101 13.51 -8.39 2.80
N GLN A 102 12.88 -9.44 2.26
CA GLN A 102 11.68 -9.31 1.44
C GLN A 102 10.53 -8.70 2.25
N SER A 103 10.24 -9.23 3.43
CA SER A 103 9.14 -8.76 4.27
C SER A 103 9.41 -7.36 4.84
N LEU A 104 10.65 -7.06 5.23
CA LEU A 104 11.03 -5.72 5.68
C LEU A 104 10.77 -4.67 4.60
N VAL A 105 11.22 -4.93 3.37
CA VAL A 105 11.02 -4.01 2.24
C VAL A 105 9.53 -3.91 1.89
N PHE A 106 8.85 -5.04 1.74
CA PHE A 106 7.43 -5.07 1.36
C PHE A 106 6.57 -4.28 2.34
N LEU A 107 6.68 -4.56 3.65
CA LEU A 107 5.84 -3.93 4.65
C LEU A 107 6.20 -2.45 4.82
N THR A 108 7.48 -2.08 4.74
CA THR A 108 7.85 -0.66 4.73
C THR A 108 7.23 0.07 3.53
N ASP A 109 7.32 -0.51 2.33
CA ASP A 109 6.74 0.08 1.12
C ASP A 109 5.22 0.15 1.19
N PHE A 110 4.57 -0.82 1.85
CA PHE A 110 3.13 -0.87 2.02
C PHE A 110 2.59 0.31 2.84
N ALA A 111 3.39 0.92 3.72
CA ALA A 111 3.03 2.17 4.40
C ALA A 111 2.66 3.30 3.41
N GLY A 112 3.29 3.33 2.23
CA GLY A 112 2.96 4.26 1.15
C GLY A 112 1.57 3.99 0.56
N ILE A 113 1.23 2.73 0.31
CA ILE A 113 -0.12 2.33 -0.11
C ILE A 113 -1.14 2.69 0.98
N TYR A 114 -0.82 2.41 2.24
CA TYR A 114 -1.68 2.74 3.36
C TYR A 114 -1.95 4.25 3.43
N ALA A 115 -0.92 5.09 3.29
CA ALA A 115 -1.07 6.53 3.22
C ALA A 115 -1.97 6.98 2.05
N ILE A 116 -1.79 6.38 0.86
CA ILE A 116 -2.65 6.64 -0.30
C ILE A 116 -4.11 6.31 0.02
N LEU A 117 -4.39 5.16 0.64
CA LEU A 117 -5.74 4.77 1.02
C LEU A 117 -6.38 5.76 2.01
N LEU A 118 -5.64 6.17 3.05
CA LEU A 118 -6.12 7.17 4.01
C LEU A 118 -6.43 8.51 3.31
N LEU A 119 -5.52 8.98 2.44
CA LEU A 119 -5.69 10.23 1.71
C LEU A 119 -6.86 10.15 0.71
N GLU A 120 -6.92 9.12 -0.13
CA GLU A 120 -8.00 8.91 -1.10
C GLU A 120 -9.36 8.81 -0.39
N SER A 121 -9.45 8.10 0.74
CA SER A 121 -10.70 7.97 1.50
C SER A 121 -11.26 9.29 2.03
N SER A 122 -10.42 10.33 2.14
CA SER A 122 -10.82 11.66 2.61
C SER A 122 -11.60 12.48 1.58
N ARG A 123 -11.60 12.07 0.31
CA ARG A 123 -12.30 12.79 -0.76
C ARG A 123 -13.80 12.81 -0.50
N GLY A 124 -14.41 13.99 -0.66
CA GLY A 124 -15.86 14.18 -0.51
C GLY A 124 -16.68 13.24 -1.40
N MET A 125 -16.15 12.89 -2.57
CA MET A 125 -16.77 11.95 -3.51
C MET A 125 -17.05 10.56 -2.94
N TYR A 126 -16.21 10.09 -2.01
CA TYR A 126 -16.37 8.75 -1.45
C TYR A 126 -17.30 8.70 -0.24
N ARG A 127 -17.88 9.84 0.19
CA ARG A 127 -18.70 9.95 1.42
C ARG A 127 -19.81 8.90 1.54
N ALA A 128 -20.44 8.53 0.43
CA ALA A 128 -21.54 7.56 0.38
C ALA A 128 -21.12 6.18 -0.18
N THR A 129 -19.82 5.87 -0.16
CA THR A 129 -19.27 4.62 -0.73
C THR A 129 -18.40 3.89 0.28
N VAL A 130 -18.17 2.60 0.03
CA VAL A 130 -17.26 1.78 0.84
C VAL A 130 -15.81 2.29 0.83
N PHE A 131 -15.41 3.05 -0.19
CA PHE A 131 -14.05 3.60 -0.31
C PHE A 131 -13.72 4.66 0.74
N ARG A 132 -14.72 5.18 1.47
CA ARG A 132 -14.54 6.05 2.64
C ARG A 132 -13.86 5.33 3.82
N TYR A 133 -13.96 4.00 3.88
CA TYR A 133 -13.54 3.22 5.03
C TYR A 133 -12.31 2.38 4.67
N PRO A 134 -11.10 2.99 4.62
CA PRO A 134 -9.87 2.28 4.26
C PRO A 134 -9.57 1.14 5.24
N ILE A 135 -10.08 1.24 6.48
CA ILE A 135 -10.05 0.17 7.49
C ILE A 135 -10.59 -1.16 6.97
N LEU A 136 -11.58 -1.17 6.07
CA LEU A 136 -12.10 -2.42 5.53
C LEU A 136 -11.01 -3.15 4.75
N LEU A 137 -10.31 -2.46 3.86
CA LEU A 137 -9.21 -3.09 3.13
C LEU A 137 -8.06 -3.43 4.08
N THR A 138 -7.63 -2.49 4.94
CA THR A 138 -6.42 -2.67 5.75
C THR A 138 -6.58 -3.68 6.88
N PHE A 139 -7.78 -3.83 7.46
CA PHE A 139 -8.06 -4.86 8.45
C PHE A 139 -8.14 -6.24 7.81
N PHE A 140 -8.93 -6.40 6.75
CA PHE A 140 -9.05 -7.70 6.09
C PHE A 140 -7.76 -8.12 5.39
N ALA A 141 -6.91 -7.18 4.98
CA ALA A 141 -5.57 -7.44 4.44
C ALA A 141 -4.61 -8.11 5.44
N GLN A 142 -4.92 -8.12 6.73
CA GLN A 142 -4.11 -8.83 7.72
C GLN A 142 -4.49 -10.31 7.82
N ILE A 143 -5.73 -10.64 7.45
CA ILE A 143 -6.28 -12.01 7.49
C ILE A 143 -6.15 -12.68 6.13
N ILE A 144 -6.39 -11.92 5.07
CA ILE A 144 -6.34 -12.34 3.67
C ILE A 144 -5.21 -11.56 3.01
N PRO A 145 -4.32 -12.20 2.24
CA PRO A 145 -3.23 -11.49 1.60
C PRO A 145 -3.69 -10.31 0.75
N VAL A 146 -2.98 -9.18 0.84
CA VAL A 146 -3.39 -7.93 0.19
C VAL A 146 -3.29 -8.00 -1.33
N GLY A 147 -2.46 -8.90 -1.86
CA GLY A 147 -2.35 -9.24 -3.28
C GLY A 147 -3.60 -9.91 -3.83
N LEU A 148 -4.51 -10.38 -2.97
CA LEU A 148 -5.82 -10.91 -3.37
C LEU A 148 -6.90 -9.84 -3.24
N LEU A 149 -6.98 -9.17 -2.09
CA LEU A 149 -8.01 -8.14 -1.82
C LEU A 149 -7.76 -6.82 -2.56
N GLY A 150 -6.50 -6.38 -2.60
CA GLY A 150 -6.05 -5.15 -3.22
C GLY A 150 -6.49 -5.04 -4.69
N PRO A 151 -6.20 -6.02 -5.57
CA PRO A 151 -6.65 -5.93 -6.95
C PRO A 151 -8.17 -5.87 -7.09
N ILE A 152 -8.94 -6.59 -6.28
CA ILE A 152 -10.41 -6.48 -6.28
C ILE A 152 -10.84 -5.05 -5.88
N TYR A 153 -10.22 -4.50 -4.84
CA TYR A 153 -10.47 -3.13 -4.38
C TYR A 153 -10.14 -2.09 -5.47
N TYR A 154 -8.97 -2.15 -6.10
CA TYR A 154 -8.53 -1.20 -7.12
C TYR A 154 -9.26 -1.37 -8.45
N PHE A 155 -9.74 -2.57 -8.77
CA PHE A 155 -10.68 -2.80 -9.85
C PHE A 155 -12.01 -2.09 -9.57
N ALA A 156 -12.59 -2.31 -8.38
CA ALA A 156 -13.82 -1.66 -7.97
C ALA A 156 -13.66 -0.13 -7.97
N LEU A 157 -12.55 0.39 -7.44
CA LEU A 157 -12.24 1.82 -7.45
C LEU A 157 -12.13 2.35 -8.88
N SER A 158 -11.49 1.61 -9.79
CA SER A 158 -11.45 1.96 -11.21
C SER A 158 -12.86 2.06 -11.77
N VAL A 159 -13.71 1.04 -11.61
CA VAL A 159 -15.02 0.98 -12.27
C VAL A 159 -16.05 1.94 -11.66
N LEU A 160 -16.10 2.03 -10.33
CA LEU A 160 -17.15 2.74 -9.59
C LEU A 160 -16.79 4.20 -9.31
N ALA A 161 -15.50 4.50 -9.15
CA ALA A 161 -14.96 5.81 -8.82
C ALA A 161 -13.86 6.25 -9.83
N PRO A 162 -14.19 6.31 -11.13
CA PRO A 162 -13.23 6.67 -12.16
C PRO A 162 -12.76 8.12 -12.03
N LEU A 163 -11.55 8.41 -12.53
CA LEU A 163 -10.92 9.71 -12.37
C LEU A 163 -11.71 10.86 -13.00
N ASN A 164 -12.44 10.59 -14.08
CA ASN A 164 -13.24 11.62 -14.73
C ASN A 164 -14.28 12.21 -13.77
N GLN A 165 -14.83 11.45 -12.82
CA GLN A 165 -15.69 12.02 -11.79
C GLN A 165 -14.94 13.07 -10.97
N LEU A 166 -13.70 12.78 -10.54
CA LEU A 166 -12.87 13.74 -9.81
C LEU A 166 -12.56 15.00 -10.62
N LEU A 167 -12.45 14.86 -11.95
CA LEU A 167 -12.25 16.00 -12.86
C LEU A 167 -13.52 16.84 -13.05
N ASP A 168 -14.68 16.19 -13.05
CA ASP A 168 -16.00 16.81 -13.25
C ASP A 168 -16.52 17.48 -11.97
N SER A 169 -16.02 17.09 -10.79
CA SER A 169 -16.42 17.66 -9.50
C SER A 169 -15.22 18.01 -8.61
N PRO A 170 -14.46 19.08 -8.95
CA PRO A 170 -13.20 19.42 -8.28
C PRO A 170 -13.34 19.70 -6.78
N ASP A 171 -14.46 20.26 -6.35
CA ASP A 171 -14.65 20.67 -4.94
C ASP A 171 -14.78 19.46 -4.00
N ILE A 172 -15.56 18.44 -4.41
CA ILE A 172 -15.69 17.18 -3.66
C ILE A 172 -14.56 16.19 -3.99
N GLY A 173 -13.83 16.42 -5.06
CA GLY A 173 -12.69 15.61 -5.48
C GLY A 173 -11.39 15.94 -4.75
N ARG A 174 -11.31 17.05 -4.00
CA ARG A 174 -10.11 17.44 -3.23
C ARG A 174 -9.90 16.56 -1.99
N LEU A 175 -8.63 16.45 -1.60
CA LEU A 175 -8.23 15.85 -0.32
C LEU A 175 -8.63 16.76 0.84
N ASP A 176 -9.03 16.18 1.97
CA ASP A 176 -9.33 16.92 3.19
C ASP A 176 -8.04 17.46 3.83
N PRO A 177 -7.88 18.79 4.01
CA PRO A 177 -6.70 19.37 4.64
C PRO A 177 -6.38 18.81 6.03
N ALA A 178 -7.40 18.49 6.84
CA ALA A 178 -7.20 17.93 8.17
C ALA A 178 -6.61 16.51 8.11
N VAL A 179 -7.05 15.70 7.13
CA VAL A 179 -6.48 14.37 6.88
C VAL A 179 -5.05 14.48 6.33
N VAL A 180 -4.79 15.42 5.42
CA VAL A 180 -3.43 15.68 4.91
C VAL A 180 -2.47 16.05 6.03
N ALA A 181 -2.92 16.86 7.00
CA ALA A 181 -2.16 17.23 8.19
C ALA A 181 -1.92 16.03 9.13
N ALA A 182 -2.92 15.15 9.29
CA ALA A 182 -2.88 14.05 10.24
C ALA A 182 -2.23 12.76 9.70
N VAL A 183 -2.09 12.59 8.38
CA VAL A 183 -1.66 11.31 7.79
C VAL A 183 -0.24 10.92 8.21
N LEU A 184 0.70 11.88 8.24
CA LEU A 184 2.10 11.61 8.59
C LEU A 184 2.25 11.10 10.02
N PRO A 185 1.80 11.82 11.07
CA PRO A 185 1.89 11.31 12.43
C PRO A 185 1.07 10.02 12.62
N THR A 186 -0.05 9.86 11.90
CA THR A 186 -0.84 8.62 11.95
C THR A 186 -0.05 7.42 11.47
N VAL A 187 0.50 7.48 10.25
CA VAL A 187 1.26 6.37 9.66
C VAL A 187 2.54 6.12 10.47
N PHE A 188 3.19 7.17 10.97
CA PHE A 188 4.38 7.00 11.80
C PHE A 188 4.10 6.21 13.08
N LEU A 189 3.09 6.62 13.85
CA LEU A 189 2.79 6.02 15.15
C LEU A 189 2.07 4.68 15.04
N ALA A 190 1.08 4.56 14.15
CA ALA A 190 0.26 3.37 14.05
C ALA A 190 0.86 2.29 13.14
N TYR A 191 1.80 2.64 12.25
CA TYR A 191 2.39 1.70 11.29
C TYR A 191 3.90 1.57 11.47
N TYR A 192 4.69 2.62 11.23
CA TYR A 192 6.15 2.50 11.19
C TYR A 192 6.76 2.13 12.55
N LEU A 193 6.30 2.75 13.63
CA LEU A 193 6.83 2.47 14.96
C LEU A 193 6.70 0.99 15.34
N PRO A 194 5.50 0.37 15.30
CA PRO A 194 5.38 -1.06 15.61
C PRO A 194 5.99 -1.95 14.52
N HIS A 195 5.96 -1.54 13.25
CA HIS A 195 6.64 -2.26 12.16
C HIS A 195 8.13 -2.39 12.46
N PHE A 196 8.87 -1.30 12.64
CA PHE A 196 10.31 -1.37 12.88
C PHE A 196 10.65 -2.00 14.24
N GLY A 197 9.79 -1.81 15.26
CA GLY A 197 9.90 -2.56 16.51
C GLY A 197 9.89 -4.08 16.29
N SER A 198 9.08 -4.58 15.36
CA SER A 198 9.00 -6.01 15.04
C SER A 198 10.23 -6.58 14.33
N TYR A 199 11.13 -5.74 13.81
CA TYR A 199 12.36 -6.18 13.13
C TYR A 199 13.63 -5.89 13.93
N TRP A 200 13.66 -4.80 14.70
CA TRP A 200 14.90 -4.27 15.28
C TRP A 200 14.95 -4.28 16.80
N SER A 201 13.89 -4.74 17.48
CA SER A 201 14.00 -5.06 18.90
C SER A 201 15.08 -6.11 19.17
N THR A 202 15.71 -6.02 20.34
CA THR A 202 16.88 -6.84 20.69
C THR A 202 16.52 -8.30 20.94
N SER A 203 15.42 -8.57 21.64
CA SER A 203 14.90 -9.93 21.86
C SER A 203 13.87 -10.33 20.80
N LEU A 204 13.75 -11.63 20.55
CA LEU A 204 12.75 -12.18 19.62
C LEU A 204 11.33 -12.03 20.19
N GLU A 205 11.20 -12.13 21.52
CA GLU A 205 9.96 -11.90 22.25
C GLU A 205 9.46 -10.47 22.08
N ASP A 206 10.34 -9.47 22.20
CA ASP A 206 9.97 -8.06 21.99
C ASP A 206 9.57 -7.79 20.53
N ARG A 207 10.29 -8.39 19.57
CA ARG A 207 9.91 -8.33 18.15
C ARG A 207 8.50 -8.87 17.92
N HIS A 208 8.19 -10.01 18.54
CA HIS A 208 6.86 -10.60 18.46
C HIS A 208 5.79 -9.73 19.14
N TRP A 209 6.11 -9.11 20.28
CA TRP A 209 5.22 -8.17 20.96
C TRP A 209 4.89 -6.96 20.08
N TRP A 210 5.89 -6.38 19.41
CA TRP A 210 5.67 -5.30 18.45
C TRP A 210 4.87 -5.74 17.23
N ASN A 211 5.10 -6.97 16.75
CA ASN A 211 4.31 -7.56 15.68
C ASN A 211 2.83 -7.63 16.06
N TRP A 212 2.49 -8.05 17.28
CA TRP A 212 1.11 -7.99 17.77
C TRP A 212 0.52 -6.59 17.72
N ILE A 213 1.25 -5.54 18.08
CA ILE A 213 0.73 -4.17 17.91
C ILE A 213 0.51 -3.85 16.44
N TRP A 214 1.46 -4.22 15.59
CA TRP A 214 1.42 -3.93 14.16
C TRP A 214 0.25 -4.60 13.44
N GLN A 215 -0.13 -5.83 13.79
CA GLN A 215 -1.22 -6.56 13.11
C GLN A 215 -2.58 -5.82 13.10
N LEU A 216 -2.82 -4.87 14.01
CA LEU A 216 -4.02 -4.04 14.02
C LEU A 216 -3.78 -2.58 13.61
N TYR A 217 -2.70 -2.30 12.85
CA TYR A 217 -2.36 -0.94 12.39
C TYR A 217 -3.54 -0.25 11.67
N GLY A 218 -4.37 -1.01 10.95
CA GLY A 218 -5.53 -0.49 10.24
C GLY A 218 -6.60 0.06 11.18
N VAL A 219 -6.77 -0.58 12.35
CA VAL A 219 -7.70 -0.15 13.41
C VAL A 219 -7.12 1.05 14.15
N TRP A 220 -5.92 0.91 14.71
CA TRP A 220 -5.28 1.97 15.49
C TRP A 220 -5.04 3.22 14.65
N GLY A 221 -4.59 3.06 13.41
CA GLY A 221 -4.35 4.19 12.51
C GLY A 221 -5.65 4.88 12.09
N SER A 222 -6.76 4.16 11.91
CA SER A 222 -8.05 4.79 11.65
C SER A 222 -8.56 5.60 12.83
N LEU A 223 -8.42 5.06 14.06
CA LEU A 223 -8.79 5.76 15.29
C LEU A 223 -7.91 7.00 15.52
N LEU A 224 -6.60 6.86 15.34
CA LEU A 224 -5.64 7.95 15.47
C LEU A 224 -5.87 9.05 14.42
N LEU A 225 -6.12 8.67 13.16
CA LEU A 225 -6.44 9.64 12.11
C LEU A 225 -7.70 10.41 12.44
N LEU A 226 -8.76 9.72 12.88
CA LEU A 226 -10.01 10.34 13.28
C LEU A 226 -9.79 11.33 14.44
N LEU A 227 -9.06 10.90 15.47
CA LEU A 227 -8.72 11.73 16.62
C LEU A 227 -7.97 12.99 16.18
N LEU A 228 -6.89 12.85 15.41
CA LEU A 228 -6.05 13.98 14.98
C LEU A 228 -6.79 14.92 14.02
N ALA A 229 -7.55 14.38 13.08
CA ALA A 229 -8.28 15.19 12.10
C ALA A 229 -9.50 15.91 12.70
N ARG A 230 -10.12 15.37 13.75
CA ARG A 230 -11.33 15.96 14.39
C ARG A 230 -11.06 16.81 15.62
N SER A 231 -9.95 16.59 16.32
CA SER A 231 -9.62 17.31 17.56
C SER A 231 -9.22 18.78 17.37
N GLY A 232 -9.16 19.27 16.13
CA GLY A 232 -8.66 20.63 15.84
C GLY A 232 -7.15 20.77 15.99
N LEU A 233 -6.44 19.81 16.60
CA LEU A 233 -4.98 19.74 16.69
C LEU A 233 -4.33 19.84 15.31
N ALA A 234 -4.87 19.13 14.31
CA ALA A 234 -4.40 19.22 12.93
C ALA A 234 -4.50 20.65 12.36
N GLY A 235 -5.57 21.39 12.68
CA GLY A 235 -5.79 22.76 12.22
C GLY A 235 -5.01 23.81 13.01
N PHE A 236 -4.77 23.58 14.30
CA PHE A 236 -3.93 24.42 15.16
C PHE A 236 -2.45 24.30 14.77
N LEU A 237 -1.98 23.08 14.54
CA LEU A 237 -0.62 22.84 14.12
C LEU A 237 -0.40 23.33 12.68
N LEU A 238 -1.40 23.15 11.78
CA LEU A 238 -1.21 23.30 10.34
C LEU A 238 -2.39 24.05 9.65
N PRO A 239 -2.22 25.34 9.29
CA PRO A 239 -3.22 26.08 8.54
C PRO A 239 -3.53 25.43 7.18
N SER A 240 -4.80 25.45 6.77
CA SER A 240 -5.29 24.86 5.50
C SER A 240 -4.56 25.39 4.25
N THR A 241 -4.02 26.61 4.33
CA THR A 241 -3.23 27.27 3.27
C THR A 241 -1.93 26.52 2.94
N ARG A 242 -1.40 25.71 3.86
CA ARG A 242 -0.17 24.91 3.69
C ARG A 242 -0.42 23.44 3.35
N SER A 243 -1.66 23.04 3.07
CA SER A 243 -2.01 21.63 2.79
C SER A 243 -1.17 20.99 1.67
N THR A 244 -0.79 21.76 0.63
CA THR A 244 0.10 21.27 -0.43
C THR A 244 1.50 20.93 0.07
N ASP A 245 2.05 21.76 0.96
CA ASP A 245 3.39 21.55 1.53
C ASP A 245 3.39 20.34 2.45
N TYR A 246 2.35 20.17 3.27
CA TYR A 246 2.21 18.99 4.13
C TYR A 246 2.05 17.70 3.36
N LEU A 247 1.29 17.73 2.25
CA LEU A 247 1.22 16.58 1.36
C LEU A 247 2.61 16.24 0.79
N ARG A 248 3.36 17.25 0.36
CA ARG A 248 4.73 17.07 -0.16
C ARG A 248 5.67 16.49 0.90
N ILE A 249 5.61 17.02 2.12
CA ILE A 249 6.43 16.55 3.25
C ILE A 249 6.06 15.10 3.58
N SER A 250 4.78 14.80 3.75
CA SER A 250 4.31 13.45 4.09
C SER A 250 4.75 12.43 3.04
N VAL A 251 4.50 12.71 1.76
CA VAL A 251 4.93 11.87 0.65
C VAL A 251 6.45 11.73 0.60
N GLY A 252 7.18 12.84 0.75
CA GLY A 252 8.64 12.84 0.74
C GLY A 252 9.22 12.01 1.87
N THR A 253 8.67 12.10 3.08
CA THR A 253 9.09 11.31 4.24
C THR A 253 8.83 9.82 4.00
N PHE A 254 7.64 9.44 3.55
CA PHE A 254 7.32 8.04 3.28
C PHE A 254 8.20 7.46 2.16
N ALA A 255 8.41 8.19 1.08
CA ALA A 255 9.30 7.77 0.00
C ALA A 255 10.77 7.69 0.46
N ALA A 256 11.22 8.59 1.34
CA ALA A 256 12.55 8.52 1.93
C ALA A 256 12.73 7.26 2.80
N VAL A 257 11.77 6.97 3.69
CA VAL A 257 11.81 5.76 4.53
C VAL A 257 11.80 4.48 3.69
N GLY A 258 10.93 4.40 2.67
CA GLY A 258 10.91 3.27 1.73
C GLY A 258 12.23 3.11 0.97
N THR A 259 12.75 4.20 0.41
CA THR A 259 14.03 4.19 -0.34
C THR A 259 15.20 3.79 0.54
N LEU A 260 15.31 4.35 1.74
CA LEU A 260 16.37 4.01 2.69
C LEU A 260 16.29 2.54 3.09
N THR A 261 15.08 2.01 3.33
CA THR A 261 14.88 0.60 3.66
C THR A 261 15.22 -0.32 2.49
N HIS A 262 14.87 0.08 1.26
CA HIS A 262 15.21 -0.65 0.04
C HIS A 262 16.73 -0.80 -0.11
N TRP A 263 17.47 0.31 0.00
CA TRP A 263 18.94 0.28 -0.07
C TRP A 263 19.57 -0.42 1.12
N TYR A 264 19.03 -0.24 2.33
CA TYR A 264 19.47 -0.97 3.50
C TYR A 264 19.38 -2.48 3.28
N ALA A 265 18.25 -2.98 2.77
CA ALA A 265 18.09 -4.38 2.41
C ALA A 265 19.03 -4.81 1.28
N ALA A 266 19.17 -4.00 0.22
CA ALA A 266 20.05 -4.31 -0.90
C ALA A 266 21.53 -4.44 -0.50
N LEU A 267 21.96 -3.67 0.51
CA LEU A 267 23.34 -3.67 1.00
C LEU A 267 23.63 -4.75 2.06
N ASN A 268 22.59 -5.30 2.72
CA ASN A 268 22.76 -6.23 3.84
C ASN A 268 22.20 -7.64 3.58
N ALA A 269 21.48 -7.86 2.48
CA ALA A 269 20.97 -9.17 2.13
C ALA A 269 22.07 -10.13 1.66
N ASP A 270 21.97 -11.41 2.07
CA ASP A 270 22.93 -12.46 1.68
C ASP A 270 22.85 -12.83 0.19
N ALA A 271 21.74 -12.46 -0.46
CA ALA A 271 21.48 -12.69 -1.87
C ALA A 271 20.98 -11.39 -2.51
N PRO A 272 21.09 -11.25 -3.85
CA PRO A 272 20.57 -10.08 -4.54
C PRO A 272 19.11 -9.81 -4.15
N LEU A 273 18.79 -8.58 -3.75
CA LEU A 273 17.45 -8.23 -3.25
C LEU A 273 16.35 -8.59 -4.26
N LEU A 274 16.62 -8.50 -5.57
CA LEU A 274 15.67 -8.91 -6.61
C LEU A 274 15.25 -10.39 -6.48
N GLU A 275 16.15 -11.29 -6.09
CA GLU A 275 15.83 -12.70 -5.85
C GLU A 275 14.95 -12.89 -4.61
N ALA A 276 15.12 -12.03 -3.61
CA ALA A 276 14.26 -12.02 -2.44
C ALA A 276 12.87 -11.43 -2.74
N LEU A 277 12.75 -10.48 -3.68
CA LEU A 277 11.48 -9.83 -4.00
C LEU A 277 10.65 -10.54 -5.08
N VAL A 278 11.28 -11.30 -5.99
CA VAL A 278 10.60 -11.91 -7.14
C VAL A 278 10.29 -13.39 -6.87
N PRO A 279 9.03 -13.83 -7.02
CA PRO A 279 8.67 -15.23 -6.79
C PRO A 279 9.27 -16.15 -7.87
N LYS A 280 9.86 -17.26 -7.42
CA LYS A 280 10.46 -18.28 -8.31
C LYS A 280 9.49 -19.41 -8.71
N TYR A 281 8.46 -19.65 -7.91
CA TYR A 281 7.59 -20.83 -8.06
C TYR A 281 6.23 -20.48 -8.65
N LEU A 282 6.12 -20.48 -9.98
CA LEU A 282 4.84 -20.18 -10.65
C LEU A 282 3.92 -21.41 -10.77
N LEU A 283 4.47 -22.54 -11.24
CA LEU A 283 3.68 -23.73 -11.57
C LEU A 283 3.71 -24.79 -10.46
N ARG A 284 4.86 -24.98 -9.80
CA ARG A 284 5.08 -26.02 -8.80
C ARG A 284 5.08 -25.43 -7.40
N ASN A 285 4.46 -26.11 -6.43
CA ASN A 285 4.54 -25.68 -5.03
C ASN A 285 5.91 -26.05 -4.43
N PRO A 286 6.53 -25.15 -3.65
CA PRO A 286 7.65 -25.52 -2.79
C PRO A 286 7.25 -26.65 -1.86
N GLN A 287 8.19 -27.55 -1.57
CA GLN A 287 7.97 -28.63 -0.60
C GLN A 287 8.36 -28.20 0.83
N ASP A 288 9.22 -27.20 0.95
CA ASP A 288 9.62 -26.62 2.23
C ASP A 288 8.63 -25.53 2.67
N GLY A 289 8.17 -25.60 3.91
CA GLY A 289 7.16 -24.69 4.45
C GLY A 289 7.64 -23.24 4.59
N MET A 290 8.93 -23.01 4.89
CA MET A 290 9.50 -21.66 4.96
C MET A 290 9.62 -21.03 3.56
N VAL A 291 10.05 -21.83 2.58
CA VAL A 291 10.11 -21.40 1.17
C VAL A 291 8.71 -21.13 0.63
N ALA A 292 7.72 -21.96 0.98
CA ALA A 292 6.31 -21.73 0.64
C ALA A 292 5.81 -20.40 1.21
N LEU A 293 6.00 -20.16 2.52
CA LEU A 293 5.59 -18.92 3.17
C LEU A 293 6.24 -17.69 2.51
N ARG A 294 7.57 -17.70 2.33
CA ARG A 294 8.28 -16.61 1.65
C ARG A 294 7.73 -16.37 0.24
N THR A 295 7.43 -17.44 -0.50
CA THR A 295 6.91 -17.32 -1.86
C THR A 295 5.51 -16.71 -1.89
N ILE A 296 4.64 -17.04 -0.93
CA ILE A 296 3.33 -16.39 -0.77
C ILE A 296 3.51 -14.88 -0.59
N VAL A 297 4.42 -14.45 0.27
CA VAL A 297 4.65 -13.02 0.53
C VAL A 297 5.29 -12.30 -0.67
N GLN A 298 6.15 -12.98 -1.44
CA GLN A 298 6.65 -12.46 -2.72
C GLN A 298 5.52 -12.21 -3.73
N TYR A 299 4.60 -13.17 -3.87
CA TYR A 299 3.40 -12.99 -4.71
C TYR A 299 2.49 -11.89 -4.18
N ASP A 300 2.31 -11.81 -2.85
CA ASP A 300 1.53 -10.77 -2.19
C ASP A 300 2.05 -9.39 -2.56
N TYR A 301 3.38 -9.21 -2.47
CA TYR A 301 4.05 -7.99 -2.86
C TYR A 301 3.85 -7.62 -4.34
N VAL A 302 4.13 -8.55 -5.26
CA VAL A 302 4.00 -8.29 -6.71
C VAL A 302 2.55 -8.00 -7.10
N CYS A 303 1.59 -8.77 -6.57
CA CYS A 303 0.18 -8.61 -6.94
C CYS A 303 -0.43 -7.34 -6.34
N SER A 304 -0.10 -7.01 -5.09
CA SER A 304 -0.60 -5.80 -4.44
C SER A 304 -0.06 -4.53 -5.08
N PHE A 305 1.27 -4.41 -5.26
CA PHE A 305 1.87 -3.24 -5.90
C PHE A 305 1.52 -3.18 -7.38
N GLY A 306 1.53 -4.32 -8.08
CA GLY A 306 1.11 -4.41 -9.48
C GLY A 306 -0.32 -3.88 -9.69
N ALA A 307 -1.24 -4.19 -8.76
CA ALA A 307 -2.61 -3.69 -8.83
C ALA A 307 -2.67 -2.17 -8.68
N VAL A 308 -1.92 -1.59 -7.75
CA VAL A 308 -1.89 -0.13 -7.54
C VAL A 308 -1.21 0.57 -8.71
N TYR A 309 -0.14 0.02 -9.26
CA TYR A 309 0.51 0.54 -10.48
C TYR A 309 -0.44 0.52 -11.67
N CYS A 310 -1.18 -0.58 -11.88
CA CYS A 310 -2.18 -0.67 -12.94
C CYS A 310 -3.30 0.37 -12.74
N TRP A 311 -3.83 0.48 -11.52
CA TRP A 311 -4.81 1.52 -11.17
C TRP A 311 -4.28 2.92 -11.47
N LEU A 312 -3.07 3.24 -11.02
CA LEU A 312 -2.43 4.52 -11.28
C LEU A 312 -2.22 4.75 -12.79
N GLY A 313 -1.84 3.73 -13.55
CA GLY A 313 -1.75 3.76 -15.01
C GLY A 313 -3.08 4.15 -15.66
N TYR A 314 -4.20 3.56 -15.24
CA TYR A 314 -5.53 3.95 -15.70
C TYR A 314 -5.89 5.39 -15.31
N GLN A 315 -5.47 5.85 -14.13
CA GLN A 315 -5.63 7.25 -13.72
C GLN A 315 -4.86 8.19 -14.67
N TYR A 316 -3.63 7.86 -15.05
CA TYR A 316 -2.88 8.62 -16.06
C TYR A 316 -3.52 8.57 -17.45
N GLN A 317 -4.13 7.44 -17.83
CA GLN A 317 -4.90 7.33 -19.08
C GLN A 317 -6.07 8.32 -19.08
N ASP A 318 -6.82 8.39 -17.98
CA ASP A 318 -7.94 9.33 -17.84
C ASP A 318 -7.46 10.79 -17.85
N LEU A 319 -6.35 11.11 -17.18
CA LEU A 319 -5.75 12.45 -17.24
C LEU A 319 -5.36 12.84 -18.67
N LYS A 320 -4.77 11.92 -19.43
CA LYS A 320 -4.40 12.14 -20.83
C LYS A 320 -5.66 12.33 -21.70
N ALA A 321 -6.66 11.47 -21.54
CA ALA A 321 -7.93 11.56 -22.28
C ALA A 321 -8.66 12.89 -22.01
N ALA A 322 -8.60 13.38 -20.77
CA ALA A 322 -9.14 14.69 -20.39
C ALA A 322 -8.25 15.89 -20.78
N GLY A 323 -7.10 15.64 -21.41
CA GLY A 323 -6.16 16.70 -21.81
C GLY A 323 -5.49 17.43 -20.64
N ARG A 324 -5.40 16.78 -19.47
CA ARG A 324 -4.75 17.34 -18.26
C ARG A 324 -3.24 17.10 -18.24
N THR A 325 -2.72 16.18 -19.04
CA THR A 325 -1.28 15.94 -19.18
C THR A 325 -0.90 15.54 -20.60
N ARG A 326 0.32 15.92 -21.02
CA ARG A 326 0.91 15.57 -22.32
C ARG A 326 2.03 14.53 -22.22
N LEU A 327 2.32 14.01 -21.03
CA LEU A 327 3.37 13.02 -20.82
C LEU A 327 3.17 11.80 -21.73
N SER A 328 4.18 11.41 -22.52
CA SER A 328 4.11 10.21 -23.35
C SER A 328 4.09 8.94 -22.50
N TRP A 329 3.51 7.85 -23.01
CA TRP A 329 3.54 6.56 -22.32
C TRP A 329 4.96 6.04 -22.12
N ALA A 330 5.84 6.28 -23.10
CA ALA A 330 7.27 6.01 -22.97
C ALA A 330 7.87 6.74 -21.76
N ARG A 331 7.63 8.05 -21.62
CA ARG A 331 8.15 8.82 -20.48
C ARG A 331 7.58 8.33 -19.14
N ILE A 332 6.28 8.02 -19.08
CA ILE A 332 5.66 7.47 -17.86
C ILE A 332 6.31 6.13 -17.50
N GLY A 333 6.46 5.23 -18.47
CA GLY A 333 7.09 3.92 -18.28
C GLY A 333 8.55 4.03 -17.86
N THR A 334 9.35 4.83 -18.56
CA THR A 334 10.78 5.04 -18.24
C THR A 334 10.94 5.61 -16.83
N VAL A 335 10.17 6.64 -16.46
CA VAL A 335 10.24 7.21 -15.10
C VAL A 335 9.81 6.18 -14.06
N ALA A 336 8.76 5.40 -14.31
CA ALA A 336 8.33 4.36 -13.37
C ALA A 336 9.41 3.29 -13.16
N VAL A 337 10.04 2.81 -14.24
CA VAL A 337 11.11 1.80 -14.17
C VAL A 337 12.35 2.36 -13.47
N VAL A 338 12.83 3.54 -13.88
CA VAL A 338 14.02 4.17 -13.29
C VAL A 338 13.81 4.49 -11.81
N SER A 339 12.66 5.09 -11.46
CA SER A 339 12.35 5.37 -10.05
C SER A 339 12.20 4.10 -9.23
N THR A 340 11.66 3.02 -9.79
CA THR A 340 11.56 1.72 -9.08
C THR A 340 12.93 1.13 -8.82
N ALA A 341 13.84 1.21 -9.79
CA ALA A 341 15.21 0.72 -9.64
C ALA A 341 16.03 1.54 -8.63
N ILE A 342 15.82 2.86 -8.57
CA ILE A 342 16.59 3.75 -7.69
C ILE A 342 15.98 3.85 -6.29
N CYS A 343 14.67 3.93 -6.18
CA CYS A 343 13.97 4.25 -4.93
C CYS A 343 13.22 3.05 -4.32
N GLY A 344 13.17 1.91 -5.02
CA GLY A 344 12.26 0.82 -4.71
C GLY A 344 10.83 1.08 -5.24
N PRO A 345 10.01 0.02 -5.37
CA PRO A 345 8.69 0.13 -5.98
C PRO A 345 7.70 0.91 -5.10
N GLY A 346 7.75 0.84 -3.77
CA GLY A 346 6.82 1.60 -2.94
C GLY A 346 7.02 3.11 -3.02
N SER A 347 8.28 3.56 -2.94
CA SER A 347 8.62 4.96 -3.14
C SER A 347 8.23 5.44 -4.54
N ALA A 348 8.54 4.67 -5.58
CA ALA A 348 8.22 5.01 -6.97
C ALA A 348 6.70 5.12 -7.19
N LEU A 349 5.92 4.18 -6.65
CA LEU A 349 4.46 4.20 -6.68
C LEU A 349 3.91 5.46 -6.01
N LEU A 350 4.38 5.76 -4.79
CA LEU A 350 3.92 6.91 -4.02
C LEU A 350 4.24 8.24 -4.70
N LEU A 351 5.44 8.39 -5.26
CA LEU A 351 5.84 9.56 -6.04
C LEU A 351 5.03 9.70 -7.34
N GLY A 352 4.70 8.57 -7.97
CA GLY A 352 3.78 8.52 -9.11
C GLY A 352 2.38 9.01 -8.73
N TRP A 353 1.82 8.52 -7.63
CA TRP A 353 0.53 8.98 -7.11
C TRP A 353 0.56 10.48 -6.77
N TYR A 354 1.62 10.97 -6.11
CA TYR A 354 1.76 12.40 -5.82
C TYR A 354 1.88 13.27 -7.07
N THR A 355 2.56 12.78 -8.10
CA THR A 355 2.63 13.46 -9.41
C THR A 355 1.23 13.55 -10.04
N ARG A 356 0.42 12.48 -9.95
CA ARG A 356 -1.00 12.50 -10.33
C ARG A 356 -1.78 13.55 -9.55
N GLU A 357 -1.59 13.67 -8.23
CA GLU A 357 -2.22 14.72 -7.42
C GLU A 357 -1.86 16.14 -7.88
N ARG A 358 -0.60 16.37 -8.22
CA ARG A 358 -0.16 17.68 -8.73
C ARG A 358 -0.85 18.04 -10.05
N ILE A 359 -1.02 17.07 -10.95
CA ILE A 359 -1.73 17.28 -12.23
C ILE A 359 -3.21 17.61 -11.98
N LEU A 360 -3.85 16.93 -11.02
CA LEU A 360 -5.24 17.23 -10.65
C LEU A 360 -5.41 18.66 -10.11
N ARG A 361 -4.49 19.12 -9.26
CA ARG A 361 -4.55 20.45 -8.63
C ARG A 361 -4.25 21.59 -9.61
N THR A 362 -3.33 21.39 -10.55
CA THR A 362 -2.84 22.44 -11.47
C THR A 362 -3.75 22.73 -12.66
N GLY A 363 -4.82 21.93 -12.85
CA GLY A 363 -5.88 22.11 -13.84
C GLY A 363 -5.56 22.99 -15.06
N ARG A 364 -5.07 22.40 -16.17
CA ARG A 364 -4.68 23.13 -17.41
C ARG A 364 -3.72 24.30 -17.13
N THR A 365 -2.58 24.03 -16.53
CA THR A 365 -1.40 24.84 -16.84
C THR A 365 -0.50 24.03 -17.75
N ALA A 366 -0.20 24.59 -18.91
CA ALA A 366 0.85 24.09 -19.78
C ALA A 366 2.10 23.94 -18.92
N THR A 367 2.49 22.70 -18.65
CA THR A 367 3.90 22.43 -18.40
C THR A 367 4.58 22.70 -19.74
N LYS A 368 4.95 23.98 -19.95
CA LYS A 368 6.13 24.30 -20.74
C LYS A 368 7.24 23.50 -20.06
N VAL A 369 7.67 22.45 -20.73
CA VAL A 369 8.93 21.80 -20.48
C VAL A 369 9.69 22.08 -21.75
N ASP A 370 10.58 23.07 -21.65
CA ASP A 370 11.83 23.03 -22.39
C ASP A 370 12.63 21.81 -21.89
#